data_AF-A0AAV2S6B8-F1
#
_entry.id   AF-A0AAV2S6B8-F1
#
_cell.length_a   1.000
_cell.length_b   1.000
_cell.length_c   1.000
_cell.angle_alpha   90.00
_cell.angle_beta   90.00
_cell.angle_gamma   90.00
#
_symmetry.space_group_name_H-M   'P 1'
#
loop_
_entity.id
_entity.type
_entity.pdbx_description
1 polymer ?
#
loop_
_entity_poly.entity_id
_entity_poly.type
_entity_poly.pdbx_seq_one_letter_code
_entity_poly.pdbx_strand_id
1 'polypeptide(L)'
;FSMAPLTRSVDYELPELSLEAPRVETKGVQASSNPISLVNPEVPRLVTYKSKSGTCAACSKASNQSCADCCGMVFYCNADCQTANWIKHKELCEDLMNQHLAKVIFKLI
;
A
#
# COMPACT_ATOMS: atom_id res chain seq x y z
N PHE A 1 -53.79 -45.21 30.77
CA PHE A 1 -54.05 -45.23 29.32
C PHE A 1 -53.90 -43.79 28.83
N SER A 2 -52.72 -43.26 28.48
CA SER A 2 -51.82 -43.59 27.38
C SER A 2 -52.55 -43.80 26.06
N MET A 3 -52.52 -42.80 25.16
CA MET A 3 -52.00 -42.91 23.79
C MET A 3 -51.99 -41.54 23.07
N ALA A 4 -50.95 -41.35 22.27
CA ALA A 4 -50.35 -40.11 21.79
C ALA A 4 -51.05 -39.45 20.58
N PRO A 5 -50.75 -38.17 20.25
CA PRO A 5 -51.05 -37.62 18.94
C PRO A 5 -49.94 -37.95 17.93
N LEU A 6 -50.37 -38.41 16.75
CA LEU A 6 -49.54 -38.78 15.60
C LEU A 6 -48.92 -37.54 14.96
N THR A 7 -47.65 -37.25 15.26
CA THR A 7 -46.86 -36.34 14.43
C THR A 7 -46.18 -37.16 13.33
N ARG A 8 -46.77 -37.13 12.14
CA ARG A 8 -46.16 -37.67 10.92
C ARG A 8 -45.01 -36.74 10.50
N SER A 9 -43.79 -37.05 10.92
CA SER A 9 -42.58 -36.46 10.35
C SER A 9 -42.39 -37.04 8.95
N VAL A 10 -42.46 -36.19 7.93
CA VAL A 10 -41.93 -36.52 6.61
C VAL A 10 -40.47 -36.09 6.62
N ASP A 11 -39.58 -37.08 6.62
CA ASP A 11 -38.15 -36.87 6.40
C ASP A 11 -37.95 -36.41 4.96
N TYR A 12 -37.91 -35.09 4.78
CA TYR A 12 -37.46 -34.52 3.52
C TYR A 12 -35.94 -34.53 3.51
N GLU A 13 -35.34 -35.56 2.91
CA GLU A 13 -33.94 -35.51 2.48
C GLU A 13 -33.82 -34.41 1.40
N LEU A 14 -33.26 -33.28 1.82
CA LEU A 14 -32.81 -32.23 0.91
C LEU A 14 -31.55 -32.74 0.18
N PRO A 15 -31.50 -32.70 -1.17
CA PRO A 15 -30.28 -33.01 -1.90
C PRO A 15 -29.18 -32.03 -1.50
N GLU A 16 -28.00 -32.55 -1.16
CA GLU A 16 -26.80 -31.74 -0.92
C GLU A 16 -26.51 -30.89 -2.17
N LEU A 17 -26.91 -29.63 -2.11
CA LEU A 17 -26.57 -28.64 -3.11
C LEU A 17 -25.08 -28.32 -2.90
N SER A 18 -24.21 -29.01 -3.64
CA SER A 18 -22.76 -28.74 -3.65
C SER A 18 -22.52 -27.27 -3.99
N LEU A 19 -22.35 -26.44 -2.96
CA LEU A 19 -21.89 -25.07 -3.06
C LEU A 19 -20.38 -25.10 -3.31
N GLU A 20 -19.98 -25.55 -4.50
CA GLU A 20 -18.68 -25.19 -5.04
C GLU A 20 -18.78 -23.72 -5.45
N ALA A 21 -18.57 -22.83 -4.49
CA ALA A 21 -18.43 -21.41 -4.78
C ALA A 21 -17.29 -21.25 -5.80
N PRO A 22 -17.51 -20.60 -6.96
CA PRO A 22 -16.41 -20.21 -7.81
C PRO A 22 -15.48 -19.35 -6.97
N ARG A 23 -14.22 -19.75 -6.87
CA ARG A 23 -13.17 -18.94 -6.25
C ARG A 23 -13.14 -17.61 -7.00
N VAL A 24 -13.82 -16.61 -6.43
CA VAL A 24 -13.71 -15.23 -6.89
C VAL A 24 -12.26 -14.86 -6.62
N GLU A 25 -11.47 -14.82 -7.69
CA GLU A 25 -10.17 -14.19 -7.66
C GLU A 25 -10.42 -12.69 -7.52
N THR A 26 -10.64 -12.26 -6.29
CA THR A 26 -10.62 -10.86 -5.94
C THR A 26 -9.19 -10.39 -6.15
N LYS A 27 -8.87 -9.93 -7.37
CA LYS A 27 -7.88 -8.84 -7.53
C LYS A 27 -8.56 -7.57 -7.03
N GLY A 28 -8.85 -7.60 -5.73
CA GLY A 28 -9.43 -6.53 -4.95
C GLY A 28 -8.38 -5.45 -4.86
N VAL A 29 -8.76 -4.30 -5.41
CA VAL A 29 -8.64 -2.99 -4.78
C VAL A 29 -7.28 -2.71 -4.15
N GLN A 30 -6.55 -1.79 -4.78
CA GLN A 30 -5.46 -1.06 -4.15
C GLN A 30 -5.99 -0.41 -2.88
N ALA A 31 -5.85 -1.10 -1.75
CA ALA A 31 -6.15 -0.57 -0.44
C ALA A 31 -5.05 0.45 -0.09
N SER A 32 -5.18 1.64 -0.67
CA SER A 32 -4.65 2.89 -0.13
C SER A 32 -5.45 3.26 1.12
N SER A 33 -5.57 2.35 2.09
CA SER A 33 -5.95 2.68 3.44
C SER A 33 -4.65 2.88 4.21
N ASN A 34 -4.02 4.04 4.00
CA ASN A 34 -3.04 4.50 4.96
C ASN A 34 -3.82 4.69 6.27
N PRO A 35 -3.53 3.93 7.35
CA PRO A 35 -3.95 4.38 8.66
C PRO A 35 -3.39 5.80 8.83
N ILE A 36 -4.17 6.69 9.43
CA ILE A 36 -3.73 8.03 9.79
C ILE A 36 -2.68 7.86 10.90
N SER A 37 -1.48 7.40 10.52
CA SER A 37 -0.29 7.46 11.34
C SER A 37 0.00 8.94 11.51
N LEU A 38 -0.03 9.39 12.77
CA LEU A 38 0.48 10.66 13.27
C LEU A 38 1.34 11.38 12.21
N VAL A 39 0.73 12.30 11.46
CA VAL A 39 1.42 12.99 10.37
C VAL A 39 2.45 13.88 11.05
N ASN A 40 3.72 13.50 11.01
CA ASN A 40 4.80 14.42 11.32
C ASN A 40 4.82 15.45 10.19
N PRO A 41 4.44 16.73 10.42
CA PRO A 41 4.33 17.72 9.37
C PRO A 41 5.69 18.06 8.73
N GLU A 42 6.80 17.65 9.36
CA GLU A 42 8.15 17.88 8.83
C GLU A 42 8.59 16.85 7.78
N VAL A 43 7.91 15.70 7.65
CA VAL A 43 8.31 14.65 6.71
C VAL A 43 7.49 14.79 5.42
N PRO A 44 8.12 15.04 4.26
CA PRO A 44 7.42 15.16 2.99
C PRO A 44 6.67 13.89 2.64
N ARG A 45 5.58 14.00 1.88
CA ARG A 45 4.80 12.82 1.49
C ARG A 45 5.57 11.93 0.51
N LEU A 46 5.26 10.64 0.51
CA LEU A 46 5.69 9.73 -0.55
C LEU A 46 4.81 9.85 -1.79
N VAL A 47 5.45 9.84 -2.95
CA VAL A 47 4.81 9.79 -4.27
C VAL A 47 5.23 8.50 -4.99
N THR A 48 4.28 7.86 -5.66
CA THR A 48 4.50 6.62 -6.41
C THR A 48 4.80 6.90 -7.88
N TYR A 49 5.84 6.28 -8.44
CA TYR A 49 6.15 6.35 -9.87
C TYR A 49 5.75 5.08 -10.59
N LYS A 50 5.19 5.23 -11.80
CA LYS A 50 4.84 4.09 -12.67
C LYS A 50 6.06 3.48 -13.38
N SER A 51 7.03 4.32 -13.74
CA SER A 51 8.19 3.94 -14.58
C SER A 51 9.54 4.03 -13.85
N LYS A 52 9.56 4.54 -12.62
CA LYS A 52 10.78 4.62 -11.79
C LYS A 52 10.65 3.67 -10.62
N SER A 53 11.73 2.94 -10.37
CA SER A 53 11.90 2.12 -9.17
C SER A 53 13.31 2.28 -8.67
N GLY A 54 13.49 2.06 -7.38
CA GLY A 54 14.77 2.13 -6.72
C GLY A 54 14.76 1.32 -5.43
N THR A 55 15.84 1.46 -4.69
CA THR A 55 16.04 0.72 -3.44
C THR A 55 15.65 1.61 -2.27
N CYS A 56 14.87 1.06 -1.34
CA CYS A 56 14.49 1.73 -0.11
C CYS A 56 15.75 2.11 0.69
N ALA A 57 15.95 3.39 0.98
CA ALA A 57 17.13 3.86 1.69
C ALA A 57 17.23 3.36 3.16
N ALA A 58 16.11 2.92 3.74
CA ALA A 58 16.08 2.44 5.13
C ALA A 58 16.25 0.91 5.26
N CYS A 59 15.61 0.14 4.38
CA CYS A 59 15.53 -1.33 4.52
C CYS A 59 16.04 -2.10 3.29
N SER A 60 16.54 -1.39 2.27
CA SER A 60 17.12 -1.95 1.05
C SER A 60 16.19 -2.81 0.20
N LYS A 61 14.88 -2.79 0.45
CA LYS A 61 13.88 -3.45 -0.40
C LYS A 61 13.57 -2.62 -1.65
N ALA A 62 13.14 -3.27 -2.72
CA ALA A 62 12.67 -2.57 -3.90
C ALA A 62 11.45 -1.68 -3.56
N SER A 63 11.43 -0.47 -4.10
CA SER A 63 10.30 0.46 -3.98
C SER A 63 10.14 1.28 -5.26
N ASN A 64 8.90 1.66 -5.54
CA ASN A 64 8.55 2.62 -6.57
C ASN A 64 8.06 3.96 -5.98
N GLN A 65 8.14 4.13 -4.66
CA GLN A 65 7.75 5.34 -3.97
C GLN A 65 8.98 6.15 -3.58
N SER A 66 8.91 7.47 -3.75
CA SER A 66 9.98 8.39 -3.37
C SER A 66 9.45 9.55 -2.54
N CYS A 67 10.36 10.26 -1.88
CA CYS A 67 10.06 11.58 -1.33
C CYS A 67 9.60 12.53 -2.46
N ALA A 68 8.52 13.29 -2.22
CA ALA A 68 7.96 14.26 -3.17
C ALA A 68 8.95 15.40 -3.48
N ASP A 69 9.69 15.84 -2.48
CA ASP A 69 10.54 17.03 -2.57
C ASP A 69 11.86 16.76 -3.29
N CYS A 70 12.37 15.54 -3.30
CA CYS A 70 13.61 15.23 -4.04
C CYS A 70 13.35 14.56 -5.40
N CYS A 71 12.16 14.77 -6.00
CA CYS A 71 11.79 14.38 -7.37
C CYS A 71 12.15 12.94 -7.81
N GLY A 72 12.07 11.95 -6.92
CA GLY A 72 12.40 10.56 -7.26
C GLY A 72 13.87 10.18 -7.12
N MET A 73 14.69 10.97 -6.41
CA MET A 73 16.09 10.63 -6.14
C MET A 73 16.26 9.60 -5.02
N VAL A 74 15.42 9.63 -3.99
CA VAL A 74 15.49 8.71 -2.83
C VAL A 74 14.18 7.95 -2.67
N PHE A 75 14.26 6.63 -2.62
CA PHE A 75 13.10 5.74 -2.55
C PHE A 75 12.88 5.20 -1.13
N TYR A 76 11.61 4.97 -0.80
CA TYR A 76 11.18 4.37 0.47
C TYR A 76 10.01 3.43 0.20
N CYS A 77 9.95 2.29 0.89
CA CYS A 77 8.81 1.37 0.71
C CYS A 77 7.53 1.84 1.41
N ASN A 78 7.64 2.69 2.44
CA ASN A 78 6.54 3.24 3.21
C ASN A 78 6.97 4.47 4.02
N ALA A 79 5.99 5.17 4.62
CA ALA A 79 6.20 6.38 5.41
C ALA A 79 7.05 6.13 6.67
N ASP A 80 6.98 4.93 7.26
CA ASP A 80 7.78 4.59 8.43
C ASP A 80 9.27 4.56 8.09
N CYS A 81 9.64 3.95 6.95
CA CYS A 81 11.01 3.93 6.45
C CYS A 81 11.52 5.34 6.11
N GLN A 82 10.65 6.19 5.56
CA GLN A 82 11.01 7.58 5.30
C GLN A 82 11.24 8.35 6.60
N THR A 83 10.34 8.23 7.57
CA THR A 83 10.42 8.92 8.86
C THR A 83 11.65 8.47 9.65
N ALA A 84 11.92 7.16 9.70
CA ALA A 84 13.10 6.61 10.35
C ALA A 84 14.41 7.13 9.73
N ASN A 85 14.43 7.34 8.41
CA ASN A 85 15.58 7.89 7.71
C ASN A 85 15.57 9.42 7.59
N TRP A 86 14.51 10.10 8.05
CA TRP A 86 14.30 11.53 7.80
C TRP A 86 15.40 12.39 8.40
N ILE A 87 15.91 12.03 9.59
CA ILE A 87 17.00 12.73 10.27
C ILE A 87 18.23 12.86 9.36
N LYS A 88 18.54 11.82 8.58
CA LYS A 88 19.66 11.82 7.63
C LYS A 88 19.27 12.36 6.26
N HIS A 89 18.02 12.12 5.86
CA HIS A 89 17.54 12.52 4.54
C HIS A 89 17.27 14.03 4.43
N LYS A 90 16.84 14.70 5.50
CA LYS A 90 16.41 16.10 5.49
C LYS A 90 17.44 17.03 4.84
N GLU A 91 18.69 16.95 5.29
CA GLU A 91 19.80 17.76 4.74
C GLU A 91 20.03 17.45 3.26
N LEU A 92 20.04 16.17 2.91
CA LEU A 92 20.23 15.72 1.52
C LEU A 92 19.02 16.04 0.62
N CYS A 93 17.82 16.21 1.19
CA CYS A 93 16.58 16.37 0.43
C CYS A 93 16.58 17.69 -0.33
N GLU A 94 17.00 18.77 0.33
CA GLU A 94 17.10 20.11 -0.26
C GLU A 94 18.18 20.15 -1.36
N ASP A 95 19.36 19.59 -1.08
CA ASP A 95 20.45 19.51 -2.06
C ASP A 95 20.06 18.74 -3.32
N LEU A 96 19.35 17.61 -3.16
CA LEU A 96 18.89 16.80 -4.28
C LEU A 96 17.83 17.51 -5.12
N MET A 97 16.95 18.30 -4.49
CA MET A 97 15.99 19.15 -5.21
C MET A 97 16.72 20.19 -6.06
N ASN A 98 17.66 20.92 -5.46
CA ASN A 98 18.45 21.94 -6.16
C ASN A 98 19.25 21.35 -7.33
N GLN A 99 19.86 20.17 -7.15
CA GLN A 99 20.55 19.47 -8.23
C GLN A 99 19.61 19.05 -9.36
N HIS A 100 18.40 18.58 -9.04
CA HIS A 100 17.41 18.23 -10.06
C HIS A 100 16.97 19.47 -10.84
N LEU A 101 16.69 20.59 -10.17
CA LEU A 101 16.32 21.85 -10.81
C LEU A 101 17.42 22.36 -11.73
N ALA A 102 18.68 22.37 -11.27
CA ALA A 102 19.81 22.75 -12.10
C ALA A 102 19.87 21.90 -13.39
N LYS A 103 19.77 20.58 -13.27
CA LYS A 103 19.78 19.66 -14.43
C LYS A 103 18.63 19.91 -15.40
N VAL A 104 17.43 20.24 -14.89
CA VAL A 104 16.27 20.56 -15.74
C VAL A 104 16.51 21.87 -16.48
N ILE A 105 16.97 22.92 -15.79
CA ILE A 105 17.22 24.23 -16.40
C ILE A 105 18.30 24.12 -17.48
N PHE A 106 19.44 23.47 -17.20
CA PHE A 106 20.51 23.29 -18.17
C PHE A 106 20.10 22.44 -19.39
N LYS A 107 19.06 21.62 -19.29
CA LYS A 107 18.54 20.84 -20.41
C LYS A 107 17.58 21.63 -21.32
N LEU A 108 17.11 22.78 -20.86
CA LEU A 108 16.13 23.62 -21.57
C LEU A 108 16.76 24.84 -22.27
N ILE A 109 18.07 25.04 -22.11
CA ILE A 109 18.87 26.08 -22.77
C ILE A 109 19.68 25.40 -23.88
#